data_AF-A0A3N7CS04-F1
#
_entry.id   AF-A0A3N7CS04-F1
#
_cell.length_a   1.000
_cell.length_b   1.000
_cell.length_c   1.000
_cell.angle_alpha   90.00
_cell.angle_beta   90.00
_cell.angle_gamma   90.00
#
_symmetry.space_group_name_H-M   'P 1'
#
loop_
_entity.id
_entity.type
_entity.pdbx_description
1 polymer ?
#
loop_
_entity_poly.entity_id
_entity_poly.type
_entity_poly.pdbx_seq_one_letter_code
_entity_poly.pdbx_strand_id
1 'polypeptide(L)'
;MSNTKRPVIKLKLSIFDKGVEAFGLLVLLAGWIYVLVAYSRFADSIPTHFSINGKPNAFGPKSDLYQLLTVCTALYVLLSVANLFPQYFNYLTAITPENAKRQYTIATRTLRYLKVLIVLMFAALVFITSRY
;
A
#
# COMPACT_ATOMS: atom_id res chain seq x y z
N MET A 1 11.53 -27.58 19.37
CA MET A 1 10.43 -26.66 18.98
C MET A 1 9.28 -27.51 18.47
N SER A 2 8.11 -27.48 19.12
CA SER A 2 6.98 -28.31 18.69
C SER A 2 6.54 -27.93 17.28
N ASN A 3 6.52 -28.92 16.39
CA ASN A 3 6.14 -28.79 14.99
C ASN A 3 4.61 -28.77 14.84
N THR A 4 3.92 -27.90 15.59
CA THR A 4 2.47 -27.72 15.44
C THR A 4 2.22 -26.78 14.27
N LYS A 5 1.82 -27.34 13.13
CA LYS A 5 1.40 -26.55 11.97
C LYS A 5 0.29 -25.59 12.41
N ARG A 6 0.51 -24.29 12.19
CA ARG A 6 -0.49 -23.26 12.49
C ARG A 6 -1.77 -23.53 11.69
N PRO A 7 -2.97 -23.31 12.26
CA PRO A 7 -4.22 -23.51 11.55
C PRO A 7 -4.29 -22.67 10.27
N VAL A 8 -4.74 -23.28 9.16
CA VAL A 8 -5.01 -22.56 7.91
C VAL A 8 -6.51 -22.29 7.85
N ILE A 9 -6.89 -21.02 7.96
CA ILE A 9 -8.29 -20.60 8.08
C ILE A 9 -8.61 -19.58 6.99
N LYS A 10 -9.70 -19.80 6.25
CA LYS A 10 -10.23 -18.81 5.31
C LYS A 10 -11.00 -17.73 6.08
N LEU A 11 -10.40 -16.54 6.19
CA LEU A 11 -11.05 -15.40 6.83
C LEU A 11 -12.16 -14.83 5.95
N LYS A 12 -13.28 -14.46 6.57
CA LYS A 12 -14.35 -13.69 5.92
C LYS A 12 -14.13 -12.21 6.23
N LEU A 13 -13.97 -11.40 5.19
CA LEU A 13 -13.86 -9.94 5.30
C LEU A 13 -15.20 -9.34 5.75
N SER A 14 -15.16 -8.45 6.74
CA SER A 14 -16.34 -7.64 7.08
C SER A 14 -16.63 -6.61 6.00
N ILE A 15 -17.82 -5.99 6.04
CA ILE A 15 -18.18 -4.89 5.13
C ILE A 15 -17.18 -3.74 5.24
N PHE A 16 -16.79 -3.40 6.47
CA PHE A 16 -15.77 -2.36 6.71
C PHE A 16 -14.42 -2.73 6.09
N ASP A 17 -13.98 -3.98 6.26
CA ASP A 17 -12.73 -4.45 5.65
C ASP A 17 -12.76 -4.33 4.12
N LYS A 18 -13.88 -4.69 3.49
CA LYS A 18 -14.07 -4.54 2.04
C LYS A 18 -14.08 -3.06 1.62
N GLY A 19 -14.69 -2.18 2.41
CA GLY A 19 -14.69 -0.74 2.17
C GLY A 19 -13.27 -0.17 2.17
N VAL A 20 -12.44 -0.57 3.13
CA VAL A 20 -11.03 -0.17 3.21
C VAL A 20 -10.22 -0.68 2.01
N GLU A 21 -10.43 -1.95 1.59
CA GLU A 21 -9.79 -2.49 0.38
C GLU A 21 -10.18 -1.69 -0.87
N ALA A 22 -11.49 -1.45 -1.05
CA ALA A 22 -12.02 -0.73 -2.19
C ALA A 22 -11.51 0.72 -2.23
N PHE A 23 -11.49 1.40 -1.08
CA PHE A 23 -10.95 2.75 -0.98
C PHE A 23 -9.47 2.80 -1.41
N GLY A 24 -8.63 1.91 -0.91
CA GLY A 24 -7.23 1.84 -1.33
C GLY A 24 -7.06 1.59 -2.83
N LEU A 25 -7.88 0.70 -3.41
CA LEU A 25 -7.86 0.44 -4.84
C LEU A 25 -8.30 1.67 -5.65
N LEU A 26 -9.37 2.34 -5.23
CA LEU A 26 -9.88 3.53 -5.91
C LEU A 26 -8.87 4.68 -5.89
N VAL A 27 -8.17 4.90 -4.78
CA VAL A 27 -7.11 5.93 -4.72
C VAL A 27 -5.95 5.58 -5.64
N LEU A 28 -5.53 4.30 -5.69
CA LEU A 28 -4.48 3.85 -6.60
C LEU A 28 -4.87 4.09 -8.07
N LEU A 29 -6.09 3.70 -8.45
CA LEU A 29 -6.61 3.91 -9.80
C LEU A 29 -6.74 5.41 -10.12
N ALA A 30 -7.21 6.22 -9.17
CA ALA A 30 -7.27 7.67 -9.34
C ALA A 30 -5.88 8.29 -9.57
N GLY A 31 -4.83 7.78 -8.90
CA GLY A 31 -3.45 8.19 -9.15
C GLY A 31 -2.98 7.90 -10.58
N TRP A 32 -3.25 6.70 -11.09
CA TRP A 32 -2.97 6.34 -12.50
C TRP A 32 -3.75 7.21 -13.49
N ILE A 33 -5.05 7.37 -13.27
CA ILE A 33 -5.90 8.22 -14.12
C ILE A 33 -5.39 9.66 -14.12
N TYR A 34 -5.05 10.21 -12.95
CA TYR A 34 -4.51 11.56 -12.81
C TYR A 34 -3.24 11.75 -13.64
N VAL A 35 -2.24 10.87 -13.48
CA VAL A 35 -0.98 10.98 -14.22
C VAL A 35 -1.20 10.83 -15.71
N LEU A 36 -2.00 9.86 -16.16
CA LEU A 36 -2.24 9.61 -17.59
C LEU A 36 -2.99 10.76 -18.28
N VAL A 37 -4.02 11.32 -17.63
CA VAL A 37 -4.86 12.38 -18.23
C VAL A 37 -4.15 13.73 -18.21
N ALA A 38 -3.40 14.03 -17.15
CA ALA A 38 -2.74 15.33 -16.99
C ALA A 38 -1.26 15.33 -17.44
N TYR A 39 -0.72 14.22 -17.95
CA TYR A 39 0.70 14.07 -18.26
C TYR A 39 1.30 15.19 -19.10
N SER A 40 0.59 15.60 -20.16
CA SER A 40 1.03 16.66 -21.08
C SER A 40 1.08 18.04 -20.44
N ARG A 41 0.42 18.23 -19.30
CA ARG A 41 0.32 19.50 -18.57
C ARG A 41 1.39 19.66 -17.50
N PHE A 42 2.11 18.58 -17.15
CA PHE A 42 3.18 18.64 -16.16
C PHE A 42 4.45 19.24 -16.77
N ALA A 43 5.22 19.95 -15.93
CA ALA A 43 6.56 20.41 -16.28
C ALA A 43 7.44 19.22 -16.69
N ASP A 44 8.33 19.41 -17.66
CA ASP A 44 9.20 18.32 -18.13
C ASP A 44 10.19 17.82 -17.06
N SER A 45 10.49 18.67 -16.08
CA SER A 45 11.35 18.40 -14.94
C SER A 45 10.58 18.59 -13.63
N ILE A 46 10.59 17.58 -12.76
CA ILE A 46 9.85 17.55 -11.50
C ILE A 46 10.78 17.23 -10.32
N PRO A 47 10.45 17.63 -9.09
CA PRO A 47 11.19 17.24 -7.89
C PRO A 47 11.30 15.73 -7.71
N THR A 48 12.52 15.23 -7.50
CA THR A 48 12.81 13.81 -7.21
C THR A 48 13.39 13.61 -5.82
N HIS A 49 14.00 14.64 -5.24
CA HIS A 49 14.51 14.62 -3.88
C HIS A 49 14.18 15.91 -3.14
N PHE A 50 13.83 15.77 -1.86
CA PHE A 50 13.53 16.88 -0.96
C PHE A 50 14.53 16.87 0.20
N SER A 51 15.07 18.05 0.51
CA SER A 51 15.92 18.26 1.70
C SER A 51 15.13 18.13 3.01
N ILE A 52 15.83 18.09 4.15
CA ILE A 52 15.19 18.06 5.48
C ILE A 52 14.25 19.25 5.76
N ASN A 53 14.47 20.36 5.04
CA ASN A 53 13.64 21.56 5.11
C ASN A 53 12.40 21.49 4.19
N GLY A 54 12.16 20.34 3.53
CA GLY A 54 11.04 20.12 2.62
C GLY A 54 11.16 20.81 1.26
N LYS A 55 12.31 21.41 0.94
CA LYS A 55 12.55 22.03 -0.38
C LYS A 55 13.16 21.02 -1.36
N PRO A 56 12.72 21.00 -2.63
CA PRO A 56 13.39 20.24 -3.68
C PRO A 56 14.87 20.62 -3.80
N ASN A 57 15.74 19.62 -3.88
CA ASN A 57 17.16 19.82 -4.16
C ASN A 57 17.69 18.89 -5.26
N ALA A 58 16.84 18.05 -5.85
CA ALA A 58 17.10 17.32 -7.08
C ALA A 58 15.82 17.24 -7.92
N PHE A 59 16.00 17.22 -9.24
CA PHE A 59 14.93 17.14 -10.22
C PHE A 59 15.21 16.02 -11.24
N GLY A 60 14.16 15.51 -11.85
CA GLY A 60 14.22 14.45 -12.86
C GLY A 60 13.08 14.57 -13.86
N PRO A 61 13.06 13.72 -14.90
CA PRO A 61 12.05 13.79 -15.94
C PRO A 61 10.66 13.45 -15.39
N LYS A 62 9.60 14.09 -15.90
CA LYS A 62 8.21 13.80 -15.48
C LYS A 62 7.77 12.33 -15.68
N SER A 63 8.49 11.56 -16.49
CA SER A 63 8.31 10.11 -16.61
C SER A 63 8.52 9.36 -15.29
N ASP A 64 9.26 9.92 -14.34
CA ASP A 64 9.50 9.32 -13.02
C ASP A 64 8.19 9.14 -12.21
N LEU A 65 7.12 9.89 -12.55
CA LEU A 65 5.77 9.67 -12.01
C LEU A 65 5.24 8.25 -12.31
N TYR A 66 5.56 7.69 -13.48
CA TYR A 66 5.18 6.32 -13.82
C TYR A 66 5.93 5.31 -12.96
N GLN A 67 7.21 5.55 -12.69
CA GLN A 67 7.99 4.70 -11.80
C GLN A 67 7.41 4.74 -10.38
N LEU A 68 7.06 5.93 -9.88
CA LEU A 68 6.44 6.11 -8.56
C LEU A 68 5.11 5.35 -8.44
N LEU A 69 4.23 5.45 -9.44
CA LEU A 69 2.97 4.69 -9.49
C LEU A 69 3.17 3.18 -9.65
N THR A 70 4.20 2.78 -10.40
CA THR A 70 4.55 1.35 -10.58
C THR A 70 5.01 0.73 -9.26
N VAL A 71 5.88 1.41 -8.52
CA VAL A 71 6.31 0.97 -7.18
C VAL A 71 5.13 0.93 -6.21
N CYS A 72 4.26 1.94 -6.21
CA CYS A 72 3.03 1.92 -5.41
C CYS A 72 2.15 0.70 -5.72
N THR A 73 1.95 0.42 -7.01
CA THR A 73 1.15 -0.72 -7.49
C THR A 73 1.78 -2.05 -7.06
N ALA A 74 3.10 -2.19 -7.21
CA ALA A 74 3.83 -3.39 -6.80
C ALA A 74 3.70 -3.64 -5.29
N LEU A 75 3.85 -2.60 -4.46
CA LEU A 75 3.66 -2.68 -3.02
C LEU A 75 2.20 -3.03 -2.66
N TYR A 76 1.22 -2.43 -3.34
CA TYR A 76 -0.19 -2.74 -3.13
C TYR A 76 -0.49 -4.21 -3.43
N VAL A 77 0.01 -4.75 -4.54
CA VAL A 77 -0.15 -6.16 -4.91
C VAL A 77 0.57 -7.07 -3.92
N LEU A 78 1.83 -6.77 -3.58
CA LEU A 78 2.62 -7.55 -2.62
C LEU A 78 1.91 -7.68 -1.27
N LEU A 79 1.40 -6.57 -0.73
CA LEU A 79 0.66 -6.57 0.53
C LEU A 79 -0.69 -7.27 0.41
N SER A 80 -1.34 -7.22 -0.76
CA SER A 80 -2.57 -7.96 -1.02
C SER A 80 -2.33 -9.47 -1.04
N VAL A 81 -1.24 -9.92 -1.68
CA VAL A 81 -0.82 -11.33 -1.70
C VAL A 81 -0.41 -11.80 -0.31
N ALA A 82 0.38 -11.01 0.43
CA ALA A 82 0.77 -11.33 1.80
C ALA A 82 -0.45 -11.53 2.71
N ASN A 83 -1.50 -10.72 2.55
CA ASN A 83 -2.76 -10.84 3.28
C ASN A 83 -3.52 -12.17 3.04
N LEU A 84 -3.17 -12.94 2.01
CA LEU A 84 -3.75 -14.27 1.77
C LEU A 84 -3.16 -15.36 2.68
N PHE A 85 -2.00 -15.11 3.30
CA PHE A 85 -1.27 -16.10 4.08
C PHE A 85 -0.92 -15.64 5.50
N PRO A 86 -1.93 -15.26 6.33
CA PRO A 86 -1.68 -14.77 7.69
C PRO A 86 -0.94 -15.77 8.58
N GLN A 87 -1.05 -17.07 8.31
CA GLN A 87 -0.35 -18.10 9.09
C GLN A 87 1.19 -17.95 9.11
N TYR A 88 1.79 -17.23 8.16
CA TYR A 88 3.24 -16.98 8.12
C TYR A 88 3.65 -15.66 8.77
N PHE A 89 2.70 -14.88 9.28
CA PHE A 89 3.04 -13.63 9.96
C PHE A 89 3.71 -13.87 11.31
N ASN A 90 4.37 -12.83 11.80
CA ASN A 90 4.95 -12.82 13.13
C ASN A 90 3.86 -12.44 14.15
N TYR A 91 3.68 -13.28 15.16
CA TYR A 91 2.70 -13.10 16.23
C TYR A 91 3.42 -13.09 17.58
N LEU A 92 3.01 -12.19 18.48
CA LEU A 92 3.56 -12.08 19.84
C LEU A 92 3.20 -13.27 20.72
N THR A 93 2.13 -13.99 20.38
CA THR A 93 1.66 -15.17 21.10
C THR A 93 1.61 -16.37 20.17
N ALA A 94 1.73 -17.57 20.75
CA ALA A 94 1.55 -18.81 20.01
C ALA A 94 0.15 -18.88 19.40
N ILE A 95 0.08 -19.29 18.14
CA ILE A 95 -1.18 -19.45 17.42
C ILE A 95 -1.76 -20.83 17.73
N THR A 96 -2.96 -20.83 18.31
CA THR A 96 -3.73 -22.03 18.65
C THR A 96 -5.04 -22.06 17.85
N PRO A 97 -5.71 -23.21 17.71
CA PRO A 97 -7.01 -23.28 17.01
C PRO A 97 -8.05 -22.30 17.56
N GLU A 98 -8.03 -22.05 18.86
CA GLU A 98 -9.00 -21.20 19.57
C GLU A 98 -8.75 -19.71 19.30
N ASN A 99 -7.48 -19.29 19.14
CA ASN A 99 -7.11 -17.88 18.98
C ASN A 99 -6.84 -17.47 17.52
N ALA A 100 -6.58 -18.42 16.62
CA ALA A 100 -6.08 -18.17 15.26
C ALA A 100 -6.98 -17.22 14.47
N LYS A 101 -8.31 -17.42 14.50
CA LYS A 101 -9.26 -16.56 13.80
C LYS A 101 -9.13 -15.09 14.24
N ARG A 102 -9.04 -14.84 15.55
CA ARG A 102 -8.91 -13.48 16.10
C ARG A 102 -7.57 -12.87 15.72
N GLN A 103 -6.47 -13.59 15.92
CA GLN A 103 -5.12 -13.08 15.64
C GLN A 103 -4.91 -12.79 14.15
N TYR A 104 -5.35 -13.69 13.28
CA TYR A 104 -5.24 -13.49 11.84
C TYR A 104 -6.12 -12.34 11.35
N THR A 105 -7.31 -12.15 11.93
CA THR A 105 -8.18 -11.00 11.61
C THR A 105 -7.50 -9.69 11.97
N ILE A 106 -6.90 -9.59 13.16
CA ILE A 106 -6.17 -8.39 13.60
C ILE A 106 -4.99 -8.12 12.66
N ALA A 107 -4.14 -9.12 12.43
CA ALA A 107 -2.94 -8.92 11.63
C ALA A 107 -3.25 -8.53 10.18
N THR A 108 -4.23 -9.18 9.54
CA THR A 108 -4.63 -8.84 8.17
C THR A 108 -5.28 -7.47 8.07
N ARG A 109 -6.00 -7.02 9.10
CA ARG A 109 -6.54 -5.65 9.19
C ARG A 109 -5.42 -4.61 9.29
N THR A 110 -4.44 -4.83 10.15
CA THR A 110 -3.28 -3.94 10.27
C THR A 110 -2.56 -3.81 8.93
N LEU A 111 -2.34 -4.92 8.21
CA LEU A 111 -1.71 -4.88 6.89
C LEU A 111 -2.57 -4.14 5.86
N ARG A 112 -3.90 -4.22 5.97
CA ARG A 112 -4.85 -3.48 5.13
C ARG A 112 -4.76 -1.98 5.34
N TYR A 113 -4.68 -1.53 6.60
CA TYR A 113 -4.50 -0.11 6.93
C TYR A 113 -3.15 0.41 6.46
N LEU A 114 -2.09 -0.36 6.68
CA LEU A 114 -0.75 -0.03 6.18
C LEU A 114 -0.75 0.12 4.66
N LYS A 115 -1.39 -0.81 3.95
CA LYS A 115 -1.52 -0.76 2.48
C LYS A 115 -2.22 0.52 2.02
N VAL A 116 -3.33 0.91 2.65
CA VAL A 116 -4.04 2.17 2.34
C VAL A 116 -3.17 3.39 2.64
N LEU A 117 -2.47 3.41 3.78
CA LEU A 117 -1.58 4.51 4.15
C LEU A 117 -0.46 4.68 3.11
N ILE A 118 0.16 3.59 2.66
CA ILE A 118 1.18 3.62 1.59
C ILE A 118 0.58 4.22 0.31
N VAL A 119 -0.60 3.78 -0.12
CA VAL A 119 -1.23 4.34 -1.33
C VAL A 119 -1.50 5.84 -1.18
N LEU A 120 -1.99 6.29 -0.02
CA LEU A 120 -2.24 7.71 0.25
C LEU A 120 -0.94 8.53 0.23
N MET A 121 0.15 8.01 0.81
CA MET A 121 1.46 8.66 0.77
C MET A 121 1.97 8.80 -0.66
N PHE A 122 1.90 7.75 -1.47
CA PHE A 122 2.30 7.81 -2.88
C PHE A 122 1.41 8.74 -3.70
N ALA A 123 0.10 8.75 -3.46
CA ALA A 123 -0.82 9.69 -4.10
C ALA A 123 -0.47 11.15 -3.76
N ALA A 124 -0.13 11.42 -2.49
CA ALA A 124 0.32 12.74 -2.06
C ALA A 124 1.66 13.13 -2.72
N LEU A 125 2.62 12.21 -2.82
CA LEU A 125 3.90 12.46 -3.51
C LEU A 125 3.69 12.79 -4.99
N VAL A 126 2.86 12.01 -5.69
CA VAL A 126 2.48 12.27 -7.10
C VAL A 126 1.84 13.66 -7.22
N PHE A 127 0.89 13.98 -6.34
CA PHE A 127 0.19 15.25 -6.38
C PHE A 127 1.12 16.45 -6.13
N ILE A 128 1.98 16.37 -5.11
CA ILE A 128 2.91 17.45 -4.76
C ILE A 128 3.94 17.67 -5.87
N THR A 129 4.57 16.60 -6.36
CA THR A 129 5.65 16.74 -7.36
C THR A 129 5.12 17.16 -8.73
N SER A 130 3.91 16.73 -9.12
CA SER A 130 3.30 17.11 -10.40
C SER A 130 2.84 18.58 -10.48
N ARG A 131 2.79 19.29 -9.35
CA ARG A 131 2.33 20.67 -9.24
C ARG A 131 3.43 21.67 -8.89
N TYR A 132 4.66 21.18 -8.73
CA TYR A 132 5.82 22.02 -8.54
C TYR A 132 6.25 22.65 -9.87
#